data_AF-A0A6S7FNH0-F1
#
_entry.id   AF-A0A6S7FNH0-F1
#
_cell.length_a   1.000
_cell.length_b   1.000
_cell.length_c   1.000
_cell.angle_alpha   90.00
_cell.angle_beta   90.00
_cell.angle_gamma   90.00
#
_symmetry.space_group_name_H-M   'P 1'
#
loop_
_entity.id
_entity.type
_entity.pdbx_description
1 polymer ?
#
loop_
_entity_poly.entity_id
_entity_poly.type
_entity_poly.pdbx_seq_one_letter_code
_entity_poly.pdbx_strand_id
1 'polypeptide(L)'
;MIESEIVAPRSVKGVLSGKHYNRSVRVHKLIYEAMQRMRFEAFEKSLASSASNQFDWVGISVLEDSERESFTEICTSKQVNDAKRTYDTFVEKRSEENPTFALWSKYIDMVQLLLLYIRATRTSNWELHLSSLRSMIPWFFATDRVNYSRYAPCYWLEMLCLEKTHPCK
;
A
#
# COMPACT_ATOMS: atom_id res chain seq x y z
N MET A 1 1.73 17.17 11.35
CA MET A 1 0.81 16.32 12.17
C MET A 1 0.11 17.09 13.27
N ILE A 2 0.83 17.73 14.20
CA ILE A 2 0.22 18.63 15.21
C ILE A 2 -0.15 19.97 14.55
N GLU A 3 0.81 20.58 13.86
CA GLU A 3 0.63 21.86 13.14
C GLU A 3 -0.40 21.78 12.01
N SER A 4 -0.60 20.58 11.45
CA SER A 4 -1.61 20.28 10.44
C SER A 4 -2.97 19.92 11.03
N GLU A 5 -3.12 20.01 12.37
CA GLU A 5 -4.32 19.67 13.16
C GLU A 5 -4.84 18.22 13.01
N ILE A 6 -4.05 17.33 12.41
CA ILE A 6 -4.41 15.93 12.20
C ILE A 6 -4.43 15.16 13.53
N VAL A 7 -3.52 15.50 14.46
CA VAL A 7 -3.41 14.84 15.77
C VAL A 7 -3.23 15.86 16.87
N ALA A 8 -4.12 15.81 17.87
CA ALA A 8 -3.99 16.62 19.08
C ALA A 8 -2.66 16.31 19.82
N PRO A 9 -1.98 17.30 20.42
CA PRO A 9 -0.65 17.12 21.03
C PRO A 9 -0.56 15.94 22.01
N ARG A 10 -1.58 15.78 22.87
CA ARG A 10 -1.64 14.68 23.86
C ARG A 10 -1.79 13.29 23.24
N SER A 11 -2.25 13.20 22.00
CA SER A 11 -2.54 11.95 21.30
C SER A 11 -1.39 11.44 20.44
N VAL A 12 -0.37 12.26 20.20
CA VAL A 12 0.75 11.96 19.28
C VAL A 12 1.51 10.71 19.71
N LYS A 13 1.87 10.60 20.98
CA LYS A 13 2.60 9.43 21.50
C LYS A 13 1.81 8.13 21.30
N GLY A 14 0.49 8.15 21.52
CA GLY A 14 -0.36 6.98 21.34
C GLY A 14 -0.59 6.62 19.87
N VAL A 15 -0.57 7.61 18.97
CA VAL A 15 -0.59 7.40 17.51
C VAL A 15 0.73 6.80 17.01
N LEU A 16 1.87 7.38 17.37
CA LEU A 16 3.17 6.93 16.90
C LEU A 16 3.56 5.55 17.45
N SER A 17 3.08 5.20 18.65
CA SER A 17 3.27 3.87 19.23
C SER A 17 2.25 2.83 18.74
N GLY A 18 1.27 3.23 17.92
CA GLY A 18 0.19 2.35 17.46
C GLY A 18 -0.86 1.99 18.53
N LYS A 19 -0.71 2.46 19.77
CA LYS A 19 -1.63 2.19 20.89
C LYS A 19 -3.03 2.75 20.65
N HIS A 20 -3.17 3.80 19.84
CA HIS A 20 -4.46 4.29 19.39
C HIS A 20 -4.73 3.78 17.98
N TYR A 21 -5.05 2.48 17.84
CA TYR A 21 -5.17 1.81 16.54
C TYR A 21 -5.92 2.62 15.48
N ASN A 22 -7.20 2.98 15.73
CA ASN A 22 -8.02 3.71 14.76
C ASN A 22 -7.41 5.07 14.37
N ARG A 23 -6.87 5.80 15.34
CA ARG A 23 -6.23 7.11 15.10
C ARG A 23 -4.91 6.95 14.35
N SER A 24 -4.15 5.91 14.65
CA SER A 24 -2.88 5.57 13.98
C SER A 24 -3.11 5.21 12.53
N VAL A 25 -4.07 4.32 12.25
CA VAL A 25 -4.46 3.96 10.89
C VAL A 25 -4.95 5.17 10.11
N ARG A 26 -5.77 6.05 10.72
CA ARG A 26 -6.20 7.30 10.06
C ARG A 26 -5.01 8.18 9.68
N VAL A 27 -4.05 8.34 10.57
CA VAL A 27 -2.84 9.13 10.32
C VAL A 27 -2.01 8.51 9.19
N HIS A 28 -1.76 7.21 9.23
CA HIS A 28 -0.98 6.54 8.18
C HIS A 28 -1.66 6.65 6.82
N LYS A 29 -3.00 6.59 6.74
CA LYS A 29 -3.76 6.84 5.50
C LYS A 29 -3.51 8.23 4.93
N LEU A 30 -3.57 9.27 5.78
CA LEU A 30 -3.37 10.65 5.36
C LEU A 30 -1.94 10.90 4.90
N ILE A 31 -0.95 10.37 5.64
CA ILE A 31 0.46 10.48 5.26
C ILE A 31 0.70 9.74 3.94
N TYR A 32 0.19 8.51 3.81
CA TYR A 32 0.29 7.72 2.59
C TYR A 32 -0.25 8.47 1.38
N GLU A 33 -1.44 9.07 1.49
CA GLU A 33 -2.03 9.83 0.40
C GLU A 33 -1.19 11.05 0.01
N ALA A 34 -0.78 11.86 1.00
CA ALA A 34 0.01 13.06 0.75
C ALA A 34 1.36 12.72 0.11
N MET A 35 2.00 11.66 0.59
CA MET A 35 3.27 11.19 0.06
C MET A 35 3.14 10.57 -1.33
N GLN A 36 2.07 9.82 -1.58
CA GLN A 36 1.79 9.27 -2.91
C GLN A 36 1.57 10.39 -3.92
N ARG A 37 0.85 11.47 -3.54
CA ARG A 37 0.68 12.66 -4.37
C ARG A 37 2.01 13.34 -4.69
N MET A 38 2.85 13.61 -3.69
CA MET A 38 4.17 14.21 -3.92
C MET A 38 5.06 13.32 -4.81
N ARG A 39 5.04 12.00 -4.59
CA ARG A 39 5.80 11.05 -5.40
C ARG A 39 5.30 11.00 -6.85
N PHE A 40 3.99 11.08 -7.05
CA PHE A 40 3.37 11.11 -8.38
C PHE A 40 3.65 12.44 -9.11
N GLU A 41 3.58 13.58 -8.42
CA GLU A 41 3.94 14.87 -9.00
C GLU A 41 5.42 14.91 -9.44
N ALA A 42 6.32 14.31 -8.64
CA ALA A 42 7.72 14.16 -9.03
C ALA A 42 7.89 13.26 -10.26
N PHE A 43 7.05 12.23 -10.39
CA PHE A 43 7.01 11.36 -11.56
C PHE A 43 6.51 12.12 -12.80
N GLU A 44 5.41 12.85 -12.72
CA GLU A 44 4.86 13.66 -13.82
C GLU A 44 5.91 14.64 -14.36
N LYS A 45 6.62 15.34 -13.47
CA LYS A 45 7.71 16.25 -13.84
C LYS A 45 8.88 15.56 -14.54
N SER A 46 9.04 14.24 -14.37
CA SER A 46 10.09 13.45 -15.01
C SER A 46 9.69 12.92 -16.39
N LEU A 47 8.40 12.95 -16.74
CA LEU A 47 7.91 12.43 -18.01
C LEU A 47 8.21 13.38 -19.17
N ALA A 48 8.54 12.80 -20.32
CA ALA A 48 8.51 13.51 -21.59
C ALA A 48 7.06 13.82 -22.01
N SER A 49 6.86 14.88 -22.79
CA SER A 49 5.51 15.35 -23.20
C SER A 49 4.66 14.27 -23.87
N SER A 50 5.27 13.32 -24.60
CA SER A 50 4.56 12.20 -25.24
C SER A 50 4.08 11.12 -24.24
N ALA A 51 4.79 10.91 -23.13
CA ALA A 51 4.43 9.95 -22.11
C ALA A 51 3.33 10.48 -21.18
N SER A 52 3.24 11.80 -20.99
CA SER A 52 2.15 12.46 -20.23
C SER A 52 0.76 12.05 -20.74
N ASN A 53 0.57 12.06 -22.07
CA ASN A 53 -0.71 11.72 -22.70
C ASN A 53 -1.20 10.29 -22.39
N GLN A 54 -0.29 9.34 -22.11
CA GLN A 54 -0.66 7.97 -21.74
C GLN A 54 -1.31 7.93 -20.34
N PHE A 55 -0.81 8.73 -19.41
CA PHE A 55 -1.34 8.81 -18.05
C PHE A 55 -2.64 9.61 -17.99
N ASP A 56 -2.79 10.61 -18.85
CA ASP A 56 -4.04 11.36 -18.99
C ASP A 56 -5.20 10.44 -19.40
N TRP A 57 -4.97 9.53 -20.36
CA TRP A 57 -5.97 8.53 -20.74
C TRP A 57 -6.36 7.60 -19.58
N VAL A 58 -5.40 7.16 -18.77
CA VAL A 58 -5.69 6.32 -17.59
C VAL A 58 -6.54 7.10 -16.59
N GLY A 59 -6.22 8.37 -16.35
CA GLY A 59 -7.01 9.23 -15.48
C GLY A 59 -8.45 9.41 -15.97
N ILE A 60 -8.62 9.69 -17.26
CA ILE A 60 -9.95 9.90 -17.89
C ILE A 60 -10.78 8.61 -17.83
N SER A 61 -10.22 7.47 -18.26
CA SER A 61 -10.95 6.20 -18.28
C SER A 61 -11.43 5.76 -16.89
N VAL A 62 -10.65 6.01 -15.83
CA VAL A 62 -11.06 5.73 -14.45
C VAL A 62 -12.15 6.70 -13.95
N LEU A 63 -12.14 7.95 -14.40
CA LEU A 63 -13.16 8.94 -14.04
C LEU A 63 -14.50 8.71 -14.76
N GLU A 64 -14.45 8.24 -16.00
CA GLU A 64 -15.64 7.93 -16.81
C GLU A 64 -16.37 6.68 -16.31
N ASP A 65 -15.67 5.72 -15.71
CA ASP A 65 -16.25 4.53 -15.10
C ASP A 65 -16.77 4.78 -13.66
N SER A 66 -17.74 5.69 -13.55
CA SER A 66 -18.30 6.14 -12.26
C SER A 66 -18.96 5.01 -11.45
N GLU A 67 -19.51 4.00 -12.13
CA GLU A 67 -20.17 2.83 -11.53
C GLU A 67 -19.21 1.65 -11.28
N ARG A 68 -17.96 1.75 -11.76
CA ARG A 68 -16.90 0.74 -11.64
C ARG A 68 -17.23 -0.60 -12.30
N GLU A 69 -18.10 -0.60 -13.30
CA GLU A 69 -18.48 -1.82 -14.03
C GLU A 69 -17.31 -2.33 -14.87
N SER A 70 -16.57 -1.42 -15.50
CA SER A 70 -15.40 -1.73 -16.34
C SER A 70 -14.07 -1.68 -15.60
N PHE A 71 -14.10 -1.39 -14.28
CA PHE A 71 -12.91 -1.06 -13.51
C PHE A 71 -11.85 -2.16 -13.56
N THR A 72 -12.28 -3.41 -13.50
CA THR A 72 -11.37 -4.57 -13.56
C THR A 72 -10.71 -4.67 -14.94
N GLU A 73 -11.48 -4.50 -16.01
CA GLU A 73 -10.97 -4.54 -17.38
C GLU A 73 -9.97 -3.42 -17.63
N ILE A 74 -10.30 -2.19 -17.21
CA ILE A 74 -9.43 -1.02 -17.28
C ILE A 74 -8.12 -1.28 -16.52
N CYS A 75 -8.20 -1.77 -15.28
CA CYS A 75 -7.03 -2.07 -14.45
C CYS A 75 -6.14 -3.18 -15.04
N THR A 76 -6.72 -4.09 -15.82
CA THR A 76 -5.98 -5.16 -16.51
C THR A 76 -5.54 -4.80 -17.93
N SER A 77 -5.94 -3.63 -18.44
CA SER A 77 -5.59 -3.17 -19.78
C SER A 77 -4.07 -3.05 -19.94
N LYS A 78 -3.61 -3.19 -21.20
CA LYS A 78 -2.20 -3.05 -21.52
C LYS A 78 -1.67 -1.65 -21.17
N GLN A 79 -2.47 -0.62 -21.43
CA GLN A 79 -2.14 0.78 -21.20
C GLN A 79 -1.88 1.05 -19.72
N VAL A 80 -2.74 0.55 -18.82
CA VAL A 80 -2.55 0.70 -17.37
C VAL A 80 -1.34 -0.08 -16.89
N ASN A 81 -1.12 -1.30 -17.40
CA ASN A 81 0.07 -2.09 -17.05
C ASN A 81 1.39 -1.44 -17.52
N ASP A 82 1.41 -0.87 -18.72
CA ASP A 82 2.56 -0.15 -19.26
C ASP A 82 2.83 1.14 -18.47
N ALA A 83 1.77 1.87 -18.12
CA ALA A 83 1.83 3.05 -17.26
C ALA A 83 2.37 2.70 -15.86
N LYS A 84 1.86 1.62 -15.26
CA LYS A 84 2.35 1.10 -13.98
C LYS A 84 3.83 0.74 -14.06
N ARG A 85 4.26 0.01 -15.09
CA ARG A 85 5.68 -0.36 -15.27
C ARG A 85 6.58 0.87 -15.39
N THR A 86 6.12 1.89 -16.10
CA THR A 86 6.87 3.16 -16.26
C THR A 86 7.01 3.86 -14.91
N TYR A 87 5.94 3.90 -14.12
CA TYR A 87 5.97 4.44 -12.76
C TYR A 87 6.90 3.64 -11.83
N ASP A 88 6.81 2.32 -11.85
CA ASP A 88 7.66 1.43 -11.03
C ASP A 88 9.14 1.63 -11.36
N THR A 89 9.49 1.72 -12.65
CA THR A 89 10.86 1.99 -13.12
C THR A 89 11.38 3.35 -12.63
N PHE A 90 10.53 4.38 -12.63
CA PHE A 90 10.89 5.68 -12.07
C PHE A 90 11.18 5.59 -10.56
N VAL A 91 10.31 4.91 -9.81
CA VAL A 91 10.49 4.75 -8.36
C VAL A 91 11.77 3.98 -8.04
N GLU A 92 12.08 2.92 -8.77
CA GLU A 92 13.31 2.14 -8.63
C GLU A 92 14.55 3.00 -8.87
N LYS A 93 14.64 3.63 -10.05
CA LYS A 93 15.77 4.50 -10.41
C LYS A 93 15.97 5.62 -9.40
N ARG A 94 14.89 6.29 -8.99
CA ARG A 94 14.97 7.41 -8.05
C ARG A 94 15.35 6.97 -6.64
N SER A 95 15.00 5.75 -6.26
CA SER A 95 15.41 5.14 -4.99
C SER A 95 16.91 4.81 -4.96
N GLU A 96 17.49 4.42 -6.10
CA GLU A 96 18.93 4.21 -6.21
C GLU A 96 19.73 5.51 -6.09
N GLU A 97 19.19 6.61 -6.65
CA GLU A 97 19.84 7.93 -6.63
C GLU A 97 19.76 8.63 -5.26
N ASN A 98 18.67 8.41 -4.51
CA ASN A 98 18.40 9.17 -3.28
C ASN A 98 17.90 8.25 -2.14
N PRO A 99 18.73 8.03 -1.10
CA PRO A 99 18.37 7.20 0.05
C PRO A 99 17.12 7.68 0.81
N THR A 100 16.87 8.99 0.87
CA THR A 100 15.68 9.56 1.51
C THR A 100 14.43 9.24 0.69
N PHE A 101 14.49 9.34 -0.64
CA PHE A 101 13.40 8.93 -1.51
C PHE A 101 13.12 7.43 -1.39
N ALA A 102 14.17 6.60 -1.33
CA ALA A 102 14.05 5.16 -1.11
C ALA A 102 13.33 4.84 0.21
N LEU A 103 13.76 5.47 1.31
CA LEU A 103 13.14 5.29 2.64
C LEU A 103 11.65 5.61 2.60
N TRP A 104 11.28 6.75 2.03
CA TRP A 104 9.89 7.19 1.96
C TRP A 104 9.06 6.32 1.01
N SER A 105 9.64 5.83 -0.08
CA SER A 105 8.99 4.86 -0.97
C SER A 105 8.70 3.55 -0.24
N LYS A 106 9.65 3.03 0.55
CA LYS A 106 9.41 1.85 1.40
C LYS A 106 8.31 2.09 2.43
N TYR A 107 8.24 3.29 3.01
CA TYR A 107 7.14 3.64 3.90
C TYR A 107 5.78 3.60 3.20
N ILE A 108 5.67 4.15 1.99
CA ILE A 108 4.45 4.09 1.18
C ILE A 108 4.04 2.63 0.94
N ASP A 109 4.99 1.78 0.53
CA ASP A 109 4.74 0.35 0.28
C ASP A 109 4.24 -0.38 1.54
N MET A 110 4.84 -0.10 2.71
CA MET A 110 4.40 -0.66 3.99
C MET A 110 2.96 -0.25 4.34
N VAL A 111 2.61 1.02 4.16
CA VAL A 111 1.24 1.47 4.45
C VAL A 111 0.24 0.91 3.45
N GLN A 112 0.59 0.83 2.16
CA GLN A 112 -0.27 0.20 1.16
C GLN A 112 -0.58 -1.25 1.51
N LEU A 113 0.45 -1.99 1.94
CA LEU A 113 0.31 -3.37 2.36
C LEU A 113 -0.57 -3.52 3.61
N LEU A 114 -0.41 -2.64 4.61
CA LEU A 114 -1.28 -2.57 5.79
C LEU A 114 -2.75 -2.34 5.39
N LEU A 115 -3.00 -1.42 4.46
CA LEU A 115 -4.35 -1.12 3.97
C LEU A 115 -4.95 -2.31 3.21
N LEU A 116 -4.14 -3.03 2.43
CA LEU A 116 -4.56 -4.24 1.73
C LEU A 116 -4.96 -5.33 2.72
N TYR A 117 -4.17 -5.56 3.77
CA TYR A 117 -4.46 -6.52 4.83
C TYR A 117 -5.76 -6.15 5.60
N ILE A 118 -5.94 -4.88 5.93
CA ILE A 118 -7.18 -4.39 6.57
C ILE A 118 -8.38 -4.62 5.66
N ARG A 119 -8.28 -4.31 4.36
CA ARG A 119 -9.35 -4.55 3.38
C ARG A 119 -9.70 -6.03 3.34
N ALA A 120 -8.71 -6.91 3.15
CA ALA A 120 -8.91 -8.35 3.05
C ALA A 120 -9.65 -8.92 4.26
N THR A 121 -9.26 -8.50 5.46
CA THR A 121 -9.89 -8.91 6.71
C THR A 121 -11.33 -8.39 6.83
N ARG A 122 -11.60 -7.15 6.39
CA ARG A 122 -12.95 -6.57 6.44
C ARG A 122 -13.90 -7.13 5.39
N THR A 123 -13.39 -7.61 4.26
CA THR A 123 -14.19 -8.22 3.19
C THR A 123 -14.21 -9.73 3.26
N SER A 124 -13.66 -10.34 4.32
CA SER A 124 -13.51 -11.79 4.46
C SER A 124 -12.87 -12.46 3.25
N ASN A 125 -11.95 -11.78 2.55
CA ASN A 125 -11.24 -12.35 1.41
C ASN A 125 -9.99 -13.08 1.92
N TRP A 126 -10.12 -14.41 2.06
CA TRP A 126 -9.10 -15.24 2.70
C TRP A 126 -7.79 -15.32 1.91
N GLU A 127 -7.88 -15.50 0.58
CA GLU A 127 -6.72 -15.54 -0.30
C GLU A 127 -5.92 -14.22 -0.20
N LEU A 128 -6.61 -13.08 -0.26
CA LEU A 128 -5.98 -11.77 -0.13
C LEU A 128 -5.40 -11.55 1.27
N HIS A 129 -6.05 -12.06 2.32
CA HIS A 129 -5.56 -11.98 3.70
C HIS A 129 -4.23 -12.73 3.84
N LEU A 130 -4.13 -13.96 3.35
CA LEU A 130 -2.90 -14.75 3.42
C LEU A 130 -1.80 -14.20 2.51
N SER A 131 -2.14 -13.72 1.33
CA SER A 131 -1.18 -13.09 0.41
C SER A 131 -0.58 -11.80 0.97
N SER A 132 -1.44 -10.93 1.54
CA SER A 132 -0.97 -9.70 2.19
C SER A 132 -0.18 -9.99 3.46
N LEU A 133 -0.60 -10.95 4.29
CA LEU A 133 0.16 -11.35 5.47
C LEU A 133 1.55 -11.89 5.11
N ARG A 134 1.65 -12.75 4.08
CA ARG A 134 2.94 -13.26 3.59
C ARG A 134 3.89 -12.12 3.23
N SER A 135 3.36 -11.09 2.55
CA SER A 135 4.13 -9.91 2.18
C SER A 135 4.51 -9.02 3.38
N MET A 136 3.76 -9.08 4.48
CA MET A 136 4.05 -8.33 5.71
C MET A 136 5.17 -8.97 6.55
N ILE A 137 5.33 -10.30 6.47
CA ILE A 137 6.31 -11.04 7.28
C ILE A 137 7.73 -10.46 7.20
N PRO A 138 8.32 -10.20 6.01
CA PRO A 138 9.66 -9.60 5.92
C PRO A 138 9.79 -8.28 6.68
N TRP A 139 8.73 -7.47 6.71
CA TRP A 139 8.73 -6.19 7.43
C TRP A 139 8.76 -6.37 8.94
N PHE A 140 8.17 -7.43 9.48
CA PHE A 140 8.28 -7.73 10.91
C PHE A 140 9.72 -8.04 11.31
N PHE A 141 10.45 -8.80 10.47
CA PHE A 141 11.87 -9.04 10.66
C PHE A 141 12.70 -7.76 10.53
N ALA A 142 12.46 -6.97 9.48
CA ALA A 142 13.20 -5.74 9.23
C ALA A 142 13.00 -4.66 10.32
N THR A 143 11.85 -4.67 11.00
CA THR A 143 11.49 -3.67 12.03
C THR A 143 11.59 -4.19 13.46
N ASP A 144 12.25 -5.33 13.66
CA ASP A 144 12.48 -5.98 14.96
C ASP A 144 11.19 -6.19 15.78
N ARG A 145 10.12 -6.62 15.11
CA ARG A 145 8.83 -6.94 15.74
C ARG A 145 8.81 -8.40 16.16
N VAL A 146 9.70 -8.78 17.10
CA VAL A 146 9.98 -10.17 17.51
C VAL A 146 8.73 -11.05 17.66
N ASN A 147 7.69 -10.58 18.34
CA ASN A 147 6.45 -11.34 18.50
C ASN A 147 5.77 -11.63 17.16
N TYR A 148 5.65 -10.63 16.30
CA TYR A 148 5.05 -10.79 14.97
C TYR A 148 5.96 -11.63 14.06
N SER A 149 7.26 -11.39 14.06
CA SER A 149 8.23 -12.17 13.27
C SER A 149 8.22 -13.66 13.63
N ARG A 150 7.99 -13.98 14.91
CA ARG A 150 7.88 -15.36 15.39
C ARG A 150 6.55 -16.02 15.02
N TYR A 151 5.42 -15.35 15.32
CA TYR A 151 4.11 -15.99 15.22
C TYR A 151 3.44 -15.85 13.85
N ALA A 152 3.73 -14.79 13.09
CA ALA A 152 3.09 -14.58 11.78
C ALA A 152 3.43 -15.68 10.75
N PRO A 153 4.68 -16.18 10.64
CA PRO A 153 4.98 -17.31 9.75
C PRO A 153 4.27 -18.60 10.16
N CYS A 154 4.19 -18.90 11.46
CA CYS A 154 3.48 -20.06 11.98
C CYS A 154 1.99 -19.99 11.65
N TYR A 155 1.35 -18.87 11.99
CA TYR A 155 -0.05 -18.62 11.65
C TYR A 155 -0.28 -18.74 10.13
N TRP A 156 0.58 -18.13 9.31
CA TRP A 156 0.43 -18.19 7.86
C TRP A 156 0.46 -19.63 7.32
N LEU A 157 1.37 -20.47 7.80
CA LEU A 157 1.44 -21.89 7.43
C LEU A 157 0.20 -22.67 7.90
N GLU A 158 -0.23 -22.48 9.15
CA GLU A 158 -1.43 -23.14 9.68
C GLU A 158 -2.66 -22.78 8.86
N MET A 159 -2.82 -21.50 8.53
CA MET A 159 -3.96 -20.99 7.79
C MET A 159 -3.99 -21.42 6.32
N LEU A 160 -2.84 -21.67 5.70
CA LEU A 160 -2.77 -22.28 4.36
C LEU A 160 -3.27 -23.73 4.37
N CYS A 161 -3.06 -24.44 5.48
CA CYS A 161 -3.46 -25.82 5.65
C CYS A 161 -4.87 -25.96 6.25
N LEU A 162 -5.59 -24.85 6.45
CA LEU A 162 -6.89 -24.84 7.13
C LEU A 162 -7.88 -25.79 6.47
N GLU A 163 -8.03 -25.71 5.14
CA GLU A 163 -8.96 -26.56 4.38
C GLU A 163 -8.65 -28.05 4.49
N LYS A 164 -7.37 -28.42 4.64
CA LYS A 164 -6.93 -29.82 4.76
C LYS A 164 -7.05 -30.35 6.19
N THR A 165 -6.75 -29.51 7.17
CA THR A 165 -6.73 -29.89 8.59
C THR A 165 -8.11 -29.82 9.23
N HIS A 166 -8.96 -28.90 8.78
CA HIS A 166 -10.29 -28.65 9.29
C HIS A 166 -11.26 -28.37 8.13
N PRO A 167 -11.56 -29.40 7.30
CA PRO A 167 -12.47 -29.23 6.19
C PRO A 167 -13.85 -28.80 6.70
N CYS A 168 -14.41 -27.74 6.11
CA CYS A 168 -15.80 -27.38 6.34
C CYS A 168 -16.69 -28.54 5.87
N LYS A 169 -17.53 -29.05 6.78
CA LYS A 169 -18.53 -30.09 6.46
C LYS A 169 -19.58 -29.56 5.51
#